data_AF-A0AAV9SKM9-F1
#
_entry.id   AF-A0AAV9SKM9-F1
#
_cell.length_a   1.000
_cell.length_b   1.000
_cell.length_c   1.000
_cell.angle_alpha   90.00
_cell.angle_beta   90.00
_cell.angle_gamma   90.00
#
_symmetry.space_group_name_H-M   'P 1'
#
loop_
_entity.id
_entity.type
_entity.pdbx_description
1 polymer ?
#
loop_
_entity_poly.entity_id
_entity_poly.type
_entity_poly.pdbx_seq_one_letter_code
_entity_poly.pdbx_strand_id
1 'polypeptide(L)'
;TVDMAIRYPMAVGLNKGHPVTKNVTAPKHSRRRGRLTKHSKFIRDMIREVCGFAPYERRAMELLKVSKDKRALKFIKKRVRNIVGCFKHNSRVTCPAVDNPLSHSPHIQVVPLA
;
A
#
# COMPACT_ATOMS: atom_id res chain seq x y z
N THR A 1 -26.98 2.62 13.49
CA THR A 1 -28.16 1.89 13.98
C THR A 1 -27.97 1.63 15.45
N VAL A 2 -28.67 2.40 16.28
CA VAL A 2 -28.57 2.31 17.73
C VAL A 2 -29.35 1.05 18.14
N ASP A 3 -28.66 0.04 18.66
CA ASP A 3 -29.23 -1.24 19.07
C ASP A 3 -29.98 -0.99 20.39
N MET A 4 -31.31 -0.83 20.32
CA MET A 4 -32.18 -0.46 21.45
C MET A 4 -32.58 -1.66 22.33
N ALA A 5 -31.92 -2.82 22.16
CA ALA A 5 -32.20 -4.05 22.89
C ALA A 5 -31.17 -4.29 23.99
N ILE A 6 -31.61 -4.77 25.15
CA ILE A 6 -30.72 -5.21 26.24
C ILE A 6 -29.96 -6.46 25.76
N ARG A 7 -28.66 -6.32 25.50
CA ARG A 7 -27.77 -7.39 24.99
C ARG A 7 -27.01 -8.02 26.15
N TYR A 8 -27.31 -9.28 26.46
CA TYR A 8 -26.53 -10.06 27.42
C TYR A 8 -25.19 -10.51 26.82
N PRO A 9 -24.12 -10.62 27.62
CA PRO A 9 -22.84 -11.17 27.16
C PRO A 9 -23.01 -12.65 26.82
N MET A 10 -23.06 -12.96 25.53
CA MET A 10 -23.22 -14.32 25.02
C MET A 10 -21.86 -14.94 24.69
N ALA A 11 -21.74 -16.27 24.84
CA ALA A 11 -20.53 -17.01 24.44
C ALA A 11 -20.43 -17.20 22.91
N VAL A 12 -21.55 -17.07 22.20
CA VAL A 12 -21.68 -17.29 20.75
C VAL A 12 -22.28 -16.05 20.06
N GLY A 13 -21.99 -15.89 18.76
CA GLY A 13 -22.41 -14.73 17.98
C GLY A 13 -21.29 -13.71 17.68
N LEU A 14 -21.64 -12.60 17.03
CA LEU A 14 -20.68 -11.58 16.56
C LEU A 14 -20.09 -10.75 17.72
N ASN A 15 -20.93 -10.41 18.70
CA ASN A 15 -20.53 -9.68 19.91
C ASN A 15 -20.39 -10.63 21.10
N LYS A 16 -19.58 -11.69 20.90
CA LYS A 16 -19.36 -12.71 21.91
C LYS A 16 -18.25 -12.32 22.89
N GLY A 17 -18.33 -12.91 24.07
CA GLY A 17 -17.35 -12.74 25.14
C GLY A 17 -17.70 -11.62 26.11
N HIS A 18 -16.83 -11.42 27.10
CA HIS A 18 -17.02 -10.39 28.10
C HIS A 18 -16.70 -9.00 27.49
N PRO A 19 -17.58 -8.00 27.64
CA PRO A 19 -17.32 -6.64 27.14
C PRO A 19 -16.18 -6.00 27.93
N VAL A 20 -14.95 -6.19 27.47
CA VAL A 20 -13.74 -5.59 28.04
C VAL A 20 -13.38 -4.33 27.26
N THR A 21 -13.03 -3.26 27.97
CA THR A 21 -12.42 -2.06 27.38
C THR A 21 -11.06 -2.43 26.79
N LYS A 22 -10.91 -2.32 25.47
CA LYS A 22 -9.66 -2.68 24.78
C LYS A 22 -8.57 -1.65 25.10
N ASN A 23 -7.43 -2.11 25.59
CA ASN A 23 -6.25 -1.27 25.79
C ASN A 23 -5.54 -1.01 24.45
N VAL A 24 -5.41 0.26 24.06
CA VAL A 24 -4.71 0.67 22.83
C VAL A 24 -3.20 0.72 23.08
N THR A 25 -2.53 -0.40 22.80
CA THR A 25 -1.06 -0.47 22.90
C THR A 25 -0.38 0.28 21.75
N ALA A 26 0.76 0.90 22.05
CA ALA A 26 1.59 1.53 21.02
C ALA A 26 1.99 0.50 19.93
N PRO A 27 1.99 0.90 18.65
CA PRO A 27 2.33 -0.01 17.58
C PRO A 27 3.78 -0.47 17.69
N LYS A 28 3.99 -1.79 17.69
CA LYS A 28 5.33 -2.38 17.72
C LYS A 28 6.17 -1.94 16.51
N HIS A 29 7.47 -1.76 16.73
CA HIS A 29 8.42 -1.41 15.66
C HIS A 29 8.41 -2.41 14.50
N SER A 30 8.16 -3.70 14.77
CA SER A 30 8.02 -4.73 13.73
C SER A 30 6.93 -4.42 12.70
N ARG A 31 5.86 -3.70 13.09
CA ARG A 31 4.78 -3.26 12.19
C ARG A 31 5.19 -2.12 11.26
N ARG A 32 6.30 -1.43 11.53
CA ARG A 32 6.84 -0.35 10.69
C ARG A 32 7.58 -0.88 9.45
N ARG A 33 7.83 -2.19 9.37
CA ARG A 33 8.45 -2.84 8.21
C ARG A 33 7.58 -2.63 6.95
N GLY A 34 8.19 -2.14 5.87
CA GLY A 34 7.52 -1.91 4.58
C GLY A 34 7.16 -0.45 4.30
N ARG A 35 7.33 0.47 5.27
CA ARG A 35 7.14 1.91 5.02
C ARG A 35 8.28 2.46 4.17
N LEU A 36 7.94 3.26 3.16
CA LEU A 36 8.91 3.99 2.34
C LEU A 36 9.43 5.21 3.12
N THR A 37 10.74 5.35 3.20
CA THR A 37 11.40 6.55 3.74
C THR A 37 11.79 7.48 2.60
N LYS A 38 11.98 8.79 2.90
CA LYS A 38 12.38 9.80 1.92
C LYS A 38 13.68 9.40 1.19
N HIS A 39 14.66 8.92 1.94
CA HIS A 39 15.95 8.44 1.42
C HIS A 39 15.80 7.22 0.50
N SER A 40 15.03 6.20 0.91
CA SER A 40 14.84 5.00 0.08
C SER A 40 13.99 5.26 -1.17
N LYS A 41 13.14 6.29 -1.18
CA LYS A 41 12.41 6.71 -2.38
C LYS A 41 13.38 7.34 -3.38
N PHE A 42 14.15 8.35 -2.93
CA PHE A 42 15.14 9.05 -3.75
C PHE A 42 16.13 8.09 -4.46
N ILE A 43 16.70 7.14 -3.72
CA ILE A 43 17.61 6.13 -4.30
C ILE A 43 16.92 5.27 -5.37
N ARG A 44 15.66 4.86 -5.13
CA ARG A 44 14.94 4.00 -6.07
C ARG A 44 14.54 4.73 -7.34
N ASP A 45 14.31 6.03 -7.27
CA ASP A 45 13.93 6.84 -8.43
C ASP A 45 15.17 7.12 -9.28
N MET A 46 16.31 7.45 -8.65
CA MET A 46 17.62 7.55 -9.32
C MET A 46 18.01 6.26 -10.04
N ILE A 47 17.86 5.10 -9.40
CA ILE A 47 18.19 3.81 -10.03
C ILE A 47 17.28 3.51 -11.24
N ARG A 48 16.00 3.91 -11.20
CA ARG A 48 15.07 3.71 -12.33
C ARG A 48 15.45 4.57 -13.53
N GLU A 49 15.91 5.79 -13.31
CA GLU A 49 16.38 6.68 -14.37
C GLU A 49 17.64 6.12 -15.05
N VAL A 50 18.59 5.60 -14.26
CA VAL A 50 19.87 5.08 -14.78
C VAL A 50 19.72 3.71 -15.46
N CYS A 51 19.02 2.76 -14.82
CA CYS A 51 18.95 1.37 -15.30
C CYS A 51 17.81 1.14 -16.31
N GLY A 52 16.80 2.02 -16.31
CA GLY A 52 15.62 1.89 -17.16
C GLY A 52 14.76 0.68 -16.84
N PHE A 53 14.05 0.17 -17.86
CA PHE A 53 13.09 -0.92 -17.71
C PHE A 53 13.62 -2.28 -18.19
N ALA A 54 13.28 -3.33 -17.44
CA ALA A 54 13.58 -4.69 -17.83
C ALA A 54 12.78 -5.08 -19.10
N PRO A 55 13.25 -6.04 -19.91
CA PRO A 55 12.61 -6.38 -21.20
C PRO A 55 11.16 -6.88 -21.06
N TYR A 56 10.80 -7.49 -19.93
CA TYR A 56 9.43 -7.91 -19.65
C TYR A 56 8.51 -6.74 -19.26
N GLU A 57 9.05 -5.68 -18.66
CA GLU A 57 8.31 -4.47 -18.29
C GLU A 57 8.04 -3.62 -19.53
N ARG A 58 9.02 -3.50 -20.43
CA ARG A 58 8.85 -2.85 -21.74
C ARG A 58 7.75 -3.52 -22.57
N ARG A 59 7.78 -4.85 -22.68
CA ARG A 59 6.74 -5.61 -23.39
C ARG A 59 5.35 -5.49 -22.74
N ALA A 60 5.29 -5.40 -21.40
CA ALA A 60 4.03 -5.15 -20.71
C ALA A 60 3.48 -3.76 -21.05
N MET A 61 4.33 -2.73 -21.05
CA MET A 61 3.97 -1.36 -21.43
C MET A 61 3.43 -1.27 -22.86
N GLU A 62 4.05 -1.97 -23.81
CA GLU A 62 3.56 -2.07 -25.19
C GLU A 62 2.17 -2.70 -25.28
N LEU A 63 1.92 -3.79 -24.55
CA LEU A 63 0.61 -4.45 -24.53
C LEU A 63 -0.49 -3.56 -23.92
N LEU A 64 -0.13 -2.72 -22.94
CA LEU A 64 -1.04 -1.78 -22.29
C LEU A 64 -1.33 -0.57 -23.19
N LYS A 65 -0.37 -0.10 -23.99
CA LYS A 65 -0.61 0.95 -25.01
C LYS A 65 -1.65 0.54 -26.06
N VAL A 66 -1.72 -0.75 -26.37
CA VAL A 66 -2.70 -1.33 -27.30
C VAL A 66 -4.01 -1.73 -26.58
N SER A 67 -4.18 -1.34 -25.30
CA SER A 67 -5.36 -1.62 -24.47
C SER A 67 -5.70 -3.12 -24.34
N LYS A 68 -4.69 -4.00 -24.37
CA LYS A 68 -4.85 -5.45 -24.24
C LYS A 68 -4.59 -5.92 -22.81
N ASP A 69 -5.37 -5.41 -21.84
CA ASP A 69 -5.14 -5.61 -20.40
C ASP A 69 -5.16 -7.09 -19.98
N LYS A 70 -6.14 -7.86 -20.47
CA LYS A 70 -6.24 -9.30 -20.15
C LYS A 70 -5.00 -10.07 -20.65
N ARG A 71 -4.41 -9.66 -21.78
CA ARG A 71 -3.19 -10.27 -22.33
C ARG A 71 -1.95 -9.82 -21.56
N ALA A 72 -1.87 -8.54 -21.19
CA ALA A 72 -0.81 -8.00 -20.34
C ALA A 72 -0.77 -8.70 -18.97
N LEU A 73 -1.92 -8.86 -18.32
CA LEU A 73 -2.04 -9.56 -17.04
C LEU A 73 -1.64 -11.05 -17.14
N LYS A 74 -2.01 -11.75 -18.22
CA LYS A 74 -1.56 -13.14 -18.46
C LYS A 74 -0.05 -13.23 -18.68
N PHE A 75 0.53 -12.27 -19.40
CA PHE A 75 1.97 -12.22 -19.66
C PHE A 75 2.77 -11.99 -18.38
N ILE A 76 2.39 -11.00 -17.57
CA ILE A 76 3.03 -10.69 -16.30
C ILE A 76 2.82 -11.85 -15.29
N LYS A 77 1.64 -12.45 -15.25
CA LYS A 77 1.36 -13.62 -14.37
C LYS A 77 2.27 -14.81 -14.68
N LYS A 78 2.57 -15.08 -15.95
CA LYS A 78 3.49 -16.17 -16.35
C LYS A 78 4.94 -15.94 -15.87
N ARG A 79 5.34 -14.70 -15.62
CA ARG A 79 6.71 -14.34 -15.20
C ARG A 79 6.86 -14.10 -13.70
N VAL A 80 5.90 -13.42 -13.07
CA VAL A 80 5.94 -13.01 -11.64
C VAL A 80 5.26 -14.04 -10.72
N ARG A 81 4.58 -15.05 -11.29
CA ARG A 81 3.88 -16.17 -10.62
C ARG A 81 2.64 -15.78 -9.81
N ASN A 82 2.70 -14.72 -9.00
CA ASN A 82 1.63 -14.31 -8.10
C ASN A 82 0.74 -13.20 -8.70
N ILE A 83 -0.59 -13.35 -8.57
CA ILE A 83 -1.56 -12.40 -9.13
C ILE A 83 -1.46 -11.01 -8.46
N VAL A 84 -1.27 -10.96 -7.14
CA VAL A 84 -1.11 -9.71 -6.38
C VAL A 84 0.16 -8.97 -6.81
N GLY A 85 1.24 -9.72 -7.08
CA GLY A 85 2.48 -9.16 -7.62
C GLY A 85 2.29 -8.61 -9.03
N CYS A 86 1.53 -9.31 -9.88
CA CYS A 86 1.17 -8.85 -11.22
C CYS A 86 0.42 -7.51 -11.20
N PHE A 87 -0.58 -7.36 -10.34
CA PHE A 87 -1.29 -6.08 -10.19
C PHE A 87 -0.35 -4.97 -9.70
N LYS A 88 0.48 -5.25 -8.68
CA LYS A 88 1.46 -4.28 -8.15
C LYS A 88 2.48 -3.84 -9.22
N HIS A 89 2.92 -4.76 -10.07
CA HIS A 89 3.82 -4.47 -11.19
C HIS A 89 3.12 -3.69 -12.31
N ASN A 90 1.88 -4.04 -12.65
CA ASN A 90 1.10 -3.34 -13.67
C ASN A 90 0.93 -1.85 -13.30
N SER A 91 0.51 -1.56 -12.06
CA SER A 91 0.43 -0.18 -11.54
C SER A 91 1.76 0.58 -11.57
N ARG A 92 2.89 -0.13 -11.43
CA ARG A 92 4.23 0.48 -11.45
C ARG A 92 4.70 0.82 -12.86
N VAL A 93 4.19 0.12 -13.88
CA VAL A 93 4.52 0.33 -15.30
C VAL A 93 3.56 1.35 -15.93
N THR A 94 2.31 1.44 -15.47
CA THR A 94 1.32 2.43 -15.96
C THR A 94 1.46 3.82 -15.33
N CYS A 95 2.06 3.92 -14.14
CA CYS A 95 2.27 5.19 -13.46
C CYS A 95 3.77 5.53 -13.46
N PRO A 96 4.31 6.21 -14.50
CA PRO A 96 5.54 6.96 -14.31
C PRO A 96 5.20 8.04 -13.29
N ALA A 97 5.73 7.91 -12.08
CA ALA A 97 5.38 8.82 -11.02
C ALA A 97 5.86 10.24 -11.38
N VAL A 98 4.93 11.11 -11.78
CA VAL A 98 5.06 12.55 -11.58
C VAL A 98 4.75 12.77 -10.11
N ASP A 99 5.73 12.47 -9.26
CA ASP A 99 5.63 12.65 -7.82
C ASP A 99 5.85 14.13 -7.48
N ASN A 100 4.78 14.90 -7.53
CA ASN A 100 4.76 16.29 -7.05
C ASN A 100 5.05 16.30 -5.53
N PRO A 101 6.18 16.88 -5.05
CA PRO A 101 6.61 16.78 -3.66
C PRO A 101 6.02 17.92 -2.80
N LEU A 102 4.71 18.01 -2.66
CA LEU A 102 4.05 18.98 -1.78
C LEU A 102 3.00 18.28 -0.90
N SER A 103 3.44 17.50 0.09
CA SER A 103 2.55 17.04 1.18
C SER A 103 3.24 16.51 2.44
N HIS A 104 4.53 16.81 2.68
CA HIS A 104 5.22 16.33 3.88
C HIS A 104 6.18 17.38 4.47
N SER A 105 5.61 18.49 4.97
CA SER A 105 6.25 19.35 5.95
C SER A 105 5.77 18.97 7.36
N PRO A 106 6.62 18.41 8.23
CA PRO A 106 6.35 18.33 9.65
C PRO A 106 7.18 19.41 10.37
N HIS A 107 6.64 20.61 10.46
CA HIS A 107 6.99 21.66 11.43
C HIS A 107 5.65 22.39 11.64
N ILE A 108 5.08 22.52 12.84
CA ILE A 108 5.61 23.26 13.98
C ILE A 108 5.03 22.62 15.24
N GLN A 109 5.89 22.27 16.19
CA GLN A 109 5.51 22.13 17.60
C GLN A 109 5.14 23.54 18.09
N VAL A 110 3.89 23.74 18.52
CA VAL A 110 3.56 24.88 19.39
C VAL A 110 3.20 24.31 20.75
N VAL A 111 4.12 24.51 21.66
CA VAL A 111 3.93 24.47 23.11
C VAL A 111 3.21 25.76 23.50
N PRO A 112 2.17 25.68 24.35
CA PRO A 112 2.05 26.60 25.48
C PRO A 112 1.85 25.74 26.75
N LEU A 113 2.62 25.82 27.84
CA LEU A 113 3.06 26.95 28.66
C LEU A 113 1.98 27.99 28.96
N ALA A 114 0.95 27.57 29.71
CA ALA A 114 0.33 28.29 30.82
C ALA A 114 -0.57 27.32 31.59
#